data_AF-A0A2I0DWX5-F1
#
_entry.id   AF-A0A2I0DWX5-F1
#
_cell.length_a   1.000
_cell.length_b   1.000
_cell.length_c   1.000
_cell.angle_alpha   90.00
_cell.angle_beta   90.00
_cell.angle_gamma   90.00
#
_symmetry.space_group_name_H-M   'P 1'
#
loop_
_entity.id
_entity.type
_entity.pdbx_description
1 polymer ?
#
loop_
_entity_poly.entity_id
_entity_poly.type
_entity_poly.pdbx_seq_one_letter_code
_entity_poly.pdbx_strand_id
1 'polypeptide(L)'
;MKIELIPTISSLLQQDAISVSGDKQLIEKLSEQIAILTHFIPSFSNSTYPEPFLMLFHQPKIPLLTESIDRPLSKQVLYSIKLTTEAVELLAHIHNEHDTEIKTVFNQVFSSLKESAKTQHQLYFALGRSPHFTICQQCQQLVASELCCNGACHVDSSMEPHQHCDTTYKQIFDTNLVDRISSSRSSDGHVGIFKDTAAGEIKFYITMTSWPHPHEPVDCNRVIATLPLSATYDEVTRLKLKLENEQQYPAPCFHCKVLISNRGDGMDLASFVDFDTEAKLCFSCASVHYGVVY
;
A
#
# COMPACT_ATOMS: atom_id res chain seq x y z
N MET A 1 5.91 -18.42 -1.88
CA MET A 1 5.92 -16.98 -1.49
C MET A 1 5.23 -16.24 -2.62
N LYS A 2 4.07 -15.61 -2.39
CA LYS A 2 3.37 -14.89 -3.45
C LYS A 2 4.13 -13.59 -3.67
N ILE A 3 4.88 -13.50 -4.77
CA ILE A 3 5.14 -12.20 -5.41
C ILE A 3 3.79 -11.49 -5.44
N GLU A 4 3.73 -10.18 -5.20
CA GLU A 4 2.53 -9.40 -5.49
C GLU A 4 2.31 -9.41 -7.00
N LEU A 5 1.79 -10.54 -7.48
CA LEU A 5 1.40 -10.77 -8.85
C LEU A 5 0.05 -10.10 -9.08
N ILE A 6 -0.29 -9.02 -8.38
CA ILE A 6 -1.57 -8.35 -8.54
C ILE A 6 -1.32 -6.87 -8.84
N PRO A 7 -2.19 -6.22 -9.62
CA PRO A 7 -2.12 -4.78 -9.81
C PRO A 7 -2.19 -4.03 -8.47
N THR A 8 -1.41 -2.96 -8.32
CA THR A 8 -1.60 -2.00 -7.23
C THR A 8 -2.71 -1.02 -7.58
N ILE A 9 -3.39 -0.46 -6.59
CA ILE A 9 -4.45 0.55 -6.81
C ILE A 9 -3.92 1.75 -7.60
N SER A 10 -2.69 2.20 -7.31
CA SER A 10 -2.03 3.27 -8.07
C SER A 10 -1.87 2.93 -9.54
N SER A 11 -1.41 1.71 -9.86
CA SER A 11 -1.24 1.26 -11.25
C SER A 11 -2.57 1.08 -11.98
N LEU A 12 -3.63 0.70 -11.28
CA LEU A 12 -4.99 0.62 -11.83
C LEU A 12 -5.52 2.02 -12.18
N LEU A 13 -5.30 3.02 -11.32
CA LEU A 13 -5.70 4.40 -11.57
C LEU A 13 -4.90 5.05 -12.72
N GLN A 14 -3.58 4.86 -12.74
CA GLN A 14 -2.70 5.39 -13.79
C GLN A 14 -3.03 4.85 -15.19
N GLN A 15 -3.60 3.64 -15.24
CA GLN A 15 -3.93 2.95 -16.49
C GLN A 15 -5.43 2.92 -16.74
N ASP A 16 -6.20 3.80 -16.11
CA ASP A 16 -7.62 3.97 -16.44
C ASP A 16 -8.46 2.68 -16.28
N ALA A 17 -7.97 1.76 -15.43
CA ALA A 17 -8.52 0.40 -15.28
C ALA A 17 -9.68 0.32 -14.28
N ILE A 18 -10.12 1.47 -13.76
CA ILE A 18 -11.23 1.59 -12.82
C ILE A 18 -12.30 2.48 -13.44
N SER A 19 -13.55 2.08 -13.32
CA SER A 19 -14.73 2.94 -13.50
C SER A 19 -15.43 3.10 -12.16
N VAL A 20 -15.82 4.31 -11.78
CA VAL A 20 -16.57 4.57 -10.55
C VAL A 20 -17.89 5.27 -10.84
N SER A 21 -18.94 4.94 -10.11
CA SER A 21 -20.26 5.57 -10.28
C SER A 21 -20.99 5.69 -8.93
N GLY A 22 -21.99 6.60 -8.88
CA GLY A 22 -22.87 6.77 -7.73
C GLY A 22 -22.75 8.14 -7.04
N ASP A 23 -22.87 8.16 -5.70
CA ASP A 23 -22.88 9.37 -4.89
C ASP A 23 -21.51 10.06 -4.88
N LYS A 24 -21.49 11.32 -5.33
CA LYS A 24 -20.26 12.09 -5.50
C LYS A 24 -19.49 12.31 -4.19
N GLN A 25 -20.17 12.53 -3.07
CA GLN A 25 -19.50 12.76 -1.79
C GLN A 25 -18.83 11.48 -1.28
N LEU A 26 -19.44 10.32 -1.52
CA LEU A 26 -18.82 9.04 -1.18
C LEU A 26 -17.60 8.76 -2.06
N ILE A 27 -17.65 9.11 -3.35
CA ILE A 27 -16.53 8.97 -4.28
C ILE A 27 -15.37 9.89 -3.86
N GLU A 28 -15.64 11.15 -3.53
CA GLU A 28 -14.63 12.10 -3.06
C GLU A 28 -13.93 11.57 -1.80
N LYS A 29 -14.68 11.10 -0.80
CA LYS A 29 -14.11 10.51 0.43
C LYS A 29 -13.24 9.27 0.17
N LEU A 30 -13.71 8.37 -0.70
CA LEU A 30 -12.90 7.20 -1.08
C LEU A 30 -11.65 7.63 -1.84
N SER A 31 -11.73 8.65 -2.70
CA SER A 31 -10.60 9.20 -3.44
C SER A 31 -9.55 9.79 -2.49
N GLU A 32 -9.98 10.56 -1.48
CA GLU A 32 -9.11 11.09 -0.43
C GLU A 32 -8.43 9.95 0.34
N GLN A 33 -9.20 8.92 0.70
CA GLN A 33 -8.66 7.77 1.41
C GLN A 33 -7.63 7.00 0.58
N ILE A 34 -7.91 6.75 -0.70
CA ILE A 34 -6.94 6.16 -1.62
C ILE A 34 -5.70 7.04 -1.69
N ALA A 35 -5.86 8.36 -1.84
CA ALA A 35 -4.74 9.29 -1.92
C ALA A 35 -3.83 9.20 -0.69
N ILE A 36 -4.42 9.19 0.51
CA ILE A 36 -3.67 9.05 1.78
C ILE A 36 -2.89 7.73 1.82
N LEU A 37 -3.49 6.63 1.35
CA LEU A 37 -2.89 5.29 1.45
C LEU A 37 -1.88 4.98 0.33
N THR A 38 -1.97 5.65 -0.82
CA THR A 38 -1.15 5.35 -2.00
C THR A 38 -0.16 6.44 -2.40
N HIS A 39 -0.35 7.70 -2.00
CA HIS A 39 0.49 8.84 -2.40
C HIS A 39 1.51 9.25 -1.32
N PHE A 40 1.80 8.36 -0.37
CA PHE A 40 2.80 8.64 0.65
C PHE A 40 4.20 8.63 0.06
N ILE A 41 4.78 9.82 -0.17
CA ILE A 41 6.20 9.98 -0.44
C ILE A 41 6.88 10.28 0.90
N PRO A 42 7.70 9.37 1.45
CA PRO A 42 8.46 9.68 2.66
C PRO A 42 9.45 10.81 2.39
N SER A 43 9.45 11.82 3.25
CA SER A 43 10.56 12.76 3.36
C SER A 43 11.66 12.15 4.24
N PHE A 44 12.89 12.20 3.75
CA PHE A 44 14.08 11.81 4.50
C PHE A 44 14.86 13.09 4.82
N SER A 45 14.88 13.50 6.08
CA SER A 45 15.70 14.63 6.50
C SER A 45 17.11 14.16 6.84
N ASN A 46 18.12 14.85 6.32
CA ASN A 46 19.51 14.70 6.74
C ASN A 46 19.87 15.61 7.93
N SER A 47 18.92 16.40 8.43
CA SER A 47 19.13 17.30 9.57
C SER A 47 19.07 16.54 10.89
N THR A 48 19.92 16.95 11.84
CA THR A 48 19.90 16.46 13.24
C THR A 48 18.57 16.71 13.93
N TYR A 49 17.80 17.70 13.45
CA TYR A 49 16.39 17.87 13.81
C TYR A 49 15.58 17.83 12.53
N PRO A 50 14.77 16.79 12.31
CA PRO A 50 13.92 16.71 11.12
C PRO A 50 12.94 17.88 11.15
N GLU A 51 12.80 18.56 10.02
CA GLU A 51 11.75 19.57 9.90
C GLU A 51 10.38 18.91 10.08
N PRO A 52 9.38 19.63 10.63
CA PRO A 52 8.02 19.16 10.77
C PRO A 52 7.59 18.38 9.54
N PHE A 53 6.92 17.24 9.77
CA PHE A 53 6.24 16.51 8.72
C PHE A 53 5.20 17.43 8.09
N LEU A 54 5.63 18.23 7.12
CA LEU A 54 4.72 18.66 6.09
C LEU A 54 4.39 17.36 5.39
N MET A 55 3.14 16.91 5.56
CA MET A 55 2.43 16.13 4.55
C MET A 55 2.52 16.91 3.24
N LEU A 56 3.70 16.96 2.64
CA LEU A 56 3.85 17.38 1.27
C LEU A 56 3.24 16.21 0.54
N PHE A 57 1.93 16.32 0.29
CA PHE A 57 1.32 15.75 -0.89
C PHE A 57 2.02 16.41 -2.09
N HIS A 58 3.31 16.14 -2.28
CA HIS A 58 3.91 16.17 -3.58
C HIS A 58 3.20 15.05 -4.30
N GLN A 59 2.06 15.40 -4.89
CA GLN A 59 1.23 14.48 -5.63
C GLN A 59 2.17 13.84 -6.67
N PRO A 60 2.55 12.56 -6.54
CA PRO A 60 2.80 11.83 -7.76
C PRO A 60 1.53 12.04 -8.59
N LYS A 61 1.67 12.27 -9.90
CA LYS A 61 0.53 12.40 -10.82
C LYS A 61 -0.19 11.05 -10.96
N ILE A 62 -0.63 10.45 -9.87
CA ILE A 62 -1.55 9.33 -9.87
C ILE A 62 -2.93 9.99 -10.00
N PRO A 63 -3.69 9.65 -11.05
CA PRO A 63 -5.04 10.16 -11.24
C PRO A 63 -5.90 9.93 -10.00
N LEU A 64 -6.70 10.92 -9.62
CA LEU A 64 -7.68 10.75 -8.55
C LEU A 64 -8.78 9.78 -9.00
N LEU A 65 -9.39 9.07 -8.05
CA LEU A 65 -10.52 8.17 -8.38
C LEU A 65 -11.68 8.95 -9.01
N THR A 66 -11.84 10.23 -8.67
CA THR A 66 -12.84 11.13 -9.27
C THR A 66 -12.67 11.33 -10.78
N GLU A 67 -11.47 11.11 -11.33
CA GLU A 67 -11.22 11.12 -12.78
C GLU A 67 -11.75 9.87 -13.49
N SER A 68 -12.16 8.85 -12.72
CA SER A 68 -12.72 7.60 -13.22
C SER A 68 -14.25 7.56 -13.20
N ILE A 69 -14.92 8.68 -12.89
CA ILE A 69 -16.38 8.76 -12.81
C ILE A 69 -17.02 8.46 -14.16
N ASP A 70 -17.95 7.50 -14.16
CA ASP A 70 -18.76 7.07 -15.31
C ASP A 70 -17.92 6.73 -16.55
N ARG A 71 -16.68 6.29 -16.32
CA ARG A 71 -15.80 5.82 -17.40
C ARG A 71 -16.48 4.67 -18.15
N PRO A 72 -16.58 4.74 -19.49
CA PRO A 72 -17.22 3.69 -20.28
C PRO A 72 -16.53 2.34 -20.04
N LEU A 73 -17.33 1.30 -19.84
CA LEU A 73 -16.82 -0.06 -19.77
C LEU A 73 -16.20 -0.44 -21.11
N SER A 74 -14.91 -0.75 -21.08
CA SER A 74 -14.10 -1.16 -22.23
C SER A 74 -13.14 -2.24 -21.78
N LYS A 75 -12.40 -2.86 -22.73
CA LYS A 75 -11.36 -3.87 -22.41
C LYS A 75 -10.22 -3.36 -21.52
N GLN A 76 -10.13 -2.04 -21.30
CA GLN A 76 -9.20 -1.40 -20.38
C GLN A 76 -9.71 -1.43 -18.93
N VAL A 77 -11.03 -1.40 -18.73
CA VAL A 77 -11.65 -1.27 -17.39
C VAL A 77 -11.73 -2.64 -16.74
N LEU A 78 -10.86 -2.89 -15.77
CA LEU A 78 -10.78 -4.15 -15.03
C LEU A 78 -11.67 -4.17 -13.79
N TYR A 79 -12.02 -3.01 -13.24
CA TYR A 79 -12.87 -2.90 -12.07
C TYR A 79 -13.95 -1.82 -12.24
N SER A 80 -15.14 -2.10 -11.71
CA SER A 80 -16.16 -1.06 -11.50
C SER A 80 -16.54 -0.96 -10.04
N ILE A 81 -16.55 0.26 -9.52
CA ILE A 81 -16.96 0.60 -8.16
C ILE A 81 -18.28 1.36 -8.24
N LYS A 82 -19.30 0.88 -7.55
CA LYS A 82 -20.58 1.58 -7.40
C LYS A 82 -20.75 1.97 -5.93
N LEU A 83 -20.78 3.27 -5.66
CA LEU A 83 -20.95 3.83 -4.31
C LEU A 83 -22.31 4.52 -4.23
N THR A 84 -23.31 3.90 -3.63
CA THR A 84 -24.59 4.56 -3.34
C THR A 84 -24.73 4.81 -1.84
N THR A 85 -25.74 5.58 -1.46
CA THR A 85 -26.09 5.80 -0.05
C THR A 85 -26.56 4.51 0.65
N GLU A 86 -26.93 3.48 -0.11
CA GLU A 86 -27.52 2.24 0.38
C GLU A 86 -26.57 1.04 0.24
N ALA A 87 -25.64 1.06 -0.72
CA ALA A 87 -24.74 -0.05 -0.95
C ALA A 87 -23.41 0.39 -1.58
N VAL A 88 -22.36 -0.38 -1.30
CA VAL A 88 -21.09 -0.35 -2.02
C VAL A 88 -20.89 -1.67 -2.73
N GLU A 89 -20.55 -1.60 -4.00
CA GLU A 89 -20.24 -2.76 -4.83
C GLU A 89 -18.92 -2.55 -5.58
N LEU A 90 -18.09 -3.58 -5.59
CA LEU A 90 -16.88 -3.69 -6.40
C LEU A 90 -16.99 -4.94 -7.25
N LEU A 91 -16.91 -4.76 -8.57
CA LEU A 91 -16.94 -5.83 -9.55
C LEU A 91 -15.61 -5.87 -10.31
N ALA A 92 -15.14 -7.07 -10.61
CA ALA A 92 -14.04 -7.32 -11.53
C ALA A 92 -14.60 -7.69 -12.90
N HIS A 93 -14.02 -7.13 -13.96
CA HIS A 93 -14.37 -7.35 -15.37
C HIS A 93 -13.27 -8.17 -16.03
N ILE A 94 -13.48 -9.47 -16.12
CA ILE A 94 -12.51 -10.40 -16.70
C ILE A 94 -12.80 -10.51 -18.20
N HIS A 95 -12.01 -9.81 -19.00
CA HIS A 95 -12.17 -9.86 -20.45
C HIS A 95 -11.59 -11.15 -21.03
N ASN A 96 -12.26 -11.68 -22.04
CA ASN A 96 -11.77 -12.75 -22.90
C ASN A 96 -11.88 -12.33 -24.38
N GLU A 97 -11.63 -13.23 -25.33
CA GLU A 97 -11.61 -12.89 -26.76
C GLU A 97 -12.96 -12.35 -27.28
N HIS A 98 -14.07 -12.75 -26.66
CA HIS A 98 -15.42 -12.52 -27.20
C HIS A 98 -16.37 -11.80 -26.24
N ASP A 99 -16.11 -11.84 -24.94
CA ASP A 99 -17.02 -11.39 -23.89
C ASP A 99 -16.26 -10.89 -22.65
N THR A 100 -17.02 -10.44 -21.65
CA THR A 100 -16.52 -10.03 -20.34
C THR A 100 -17.28 -10.77 -19.24
N GLU A 101 -16.57 -11.54 -18.45
CA GLU A 101 -17.13 -12.17 -17.25
C GLU A 101 -17.06 -11.18 -16.08
N ILE A 102 -18.18 -10.96 -15.41
CA ILE A 102 -18.28 -10.04 -14.27
C ILE A 102 -18.30 -10.85 -12.97
N LYS A 103 -17.34 -10.59 -12.07
CA LYS A 103 -17.27 -11.24 -10.75
C LYS A 103 -17.38 -10.21 -9.64
N THR A 104 -18.22 -10.50 -8.64
CA THR A 104 -18.32 -9.66 -7.43
C THR A 104 -17.10 -9.87 -6.54
N VAL A 105 -16.36 -8.80 -6.28
CA VAL A 105 -15.19 -8.80 -5.37
C VAL A 105 -15.63 -8.42 -3.96
N PHE A 106 -16.50 -7.42 -3.87
CA PHE A 106 -17.00 -6.90 -2.61
C PHE A 106 -18.40 -6.34 -2.81
N ASN A 107 -19.30 -6.65 -1.90
CA ASN A 107 -20.64 -6.10 -1.87
C ASN A 107 -21.07 -5.94 -0.41
N GLN A 108 -21.49 -4.73 -0.05
CA GLN A 108 -22.00 -4.42 1.27
C GLN A 108 -23.17 -3.45 1.18
N VAL A 109 -24.27 -3.81 1.81
CA VAL A 109 -25.47 -2.97 1.97
C VAL A 109 -25.41 -2.29 3.34
N PHE A 110 -25.74 -1.01 3.41
CA PHE A 110 -25.73 -0.23 4.65
C PHE A 110 -27.11 -0.10 5.24
N SER A 111 -27.13 -0.05 6.57
CA SER A 111 -28.31 0.40 7.30
C SER A 111 -28.22 1.91 7.61
N SER A 112 -27.01 2.49 7.59
CA SER A 112 -26.80 3.93 7.82
C SER A 112 -25.47 4.46 7.25
N LEU A 113 -25.42 5.76 6.95
CA LEU A 113 -24.22 6.48 6.48
C LEU A 113 -23.03 6.45 7.46
N LYS A 114 -23.26 6.17 8.76
CA LYS A 114 -22.18 6.11 9.76
C LYS A 114 -21.23 4.92 9.54
N GLU A 115 -21.67 3.89 8.82
CA GLU A 115 -20.88 2.71 8.47
C GLU A 115 -19.95 2.96 7.27
N SER A 116 -20.05 4.12 6.62
CA SER A 116 -19.36 4.43 5.36
C SER A 116 -17.83 4.41 5.48
N ALA A 117 -17.23 5.01 6.52
CA ALA A 117 -15.77 5.09 6.64
C ALA A 117 -15.10 3.72 6.79
N LYS A 118 -15.65 2.85 7.65
CA LYS A 118 -15.16 1.47 7.81
C LYS A 118 -15.32 0.68 6.51
N THR A 119 -16.43 0.89 5.81
CA THR A 119 -16.70 0.18 4.56
C THR A 119 -15.79 0.64 3.42
N GLN A 120 -15.53 1.94 3.30
CA GLN A 120 -14.57 2.48 2.33
C GLN A 120 -13.17 1.91 2.57
N HIS A 121 -12.78 1.72 3.85
CA HIS A 121 -11.55 1.04 4.21
C HIS A 121 -11.52 -0.45 3.82
N GLN A 122 -12.63 -1.17 4.01
CA GLN A 122 -12.75 -2.55 3.55
C GLN A 122 -12.73 -2.66 2.03
N LEU A 123 -13.39 -1.74 1.33
CA LEU A 123 -13.39 -1.64 -0.13
C LEU A 123 -11.99 -1.40 -0.67
N TYR A 124 -11.22 -0.48 -0.07
CA TYR A 124 -9.82 -0.23 -0.44
C TYR A 124 -9.01 -1.53 -0.39
N PHE A 125 -9.10 -2.28 0.71
CA PHE A 125 -8.38 -3.55 0.82
C PHE A 125 -8.91 -4.64 -0.10
N ALA A 126 -10.22 -4.69 -0.35
CA ALA A 126 -10.81 -5.64 -1.29
C ALA A 126 -10.32 -5.41 -2.73
N LEU A 127 -10.18 -4.13 -3.13
CA LEU A 127 -9.58 -3.76 -4.41
C LEU A 127 -8.10 -4.14 -4.46
N GLY A 128 -7.32 -3.73 -3.46
CA GLY A 128 -5.87 -3.97 -3.40
C GLY A 128 -5.47 -5.44 -3.19
N ARG A 129 -6.42 -6.33 -2.86
CA ARG A 129 -6.19 -7.77 -2.65
C ARG A 129 -7.14 -8.64 -3.48
N SER A 130 -7.70 -8.08 -4.54
CA SER A 130 -8.66 -8.77 -5.39
C SER A 130 -8.07 -10.07 -5.95
N PRO A 131 -8.76 -11.21 -5.82
CA PRO A 131 -8.22 -12.50 -6.22
C PRO A 131 -8.34 -12.77 -7.73
N HIS A 132 -8.98 -11.89 -8.50
CA HIS A 132 -9.43 -12.21 -9.87
C HIS A 132 -8.39 -12.00 -10.96
N PHE A 133 -7.35 -11.19 -10.71
CA PHE A 133 -6.26 -10.99 -11.67
C PHE A 133 -4.92 -11.38 -11.06
N THR A 134 -4.04 -11.89 -11.91
CA THR A 134 -2.67 -12.18 -11.56
C THR A 134 -1.71 -11.83 -12.70
N ILE A 135 -0.51 -11.37 -12.37
CA ILE A 135 0.59 -11.13 -13.31
C ILE A 135 1.31 -12.45 -13.49
N CYS A 136 1.31 -12.97 -14.72
CA CYS A 136 2.00 -14.20 -15.02
C CYS A 136 3.53 -14.01 -14.86
N GLN A 137 4.19 -14.88 -14.09
CA GLN A 137 5.64 -14.79 -13.88
C GLN A 137 6.46 -15.08 -15.15
N GLN A 138 5.90 -15.85 -16.09
CA GLN A 138 6.59 -16.24 -17.32
C GLN A 138 6.53 -15.13 -18.38
N CYS A 139 5.33 -14.67 -18.76
CA CYS A 139 5.19 -13.65 -19.80
C CYS A 139 5.09 -12.22 -19.27
N GLN A 140 5.05 -12.02 -17.94
CA GLN A 140 4.90 -10.72 -17.30
C GLN A 140 3.67 -9.95 -17.80
N GLN A 141 2.59 -10.63 -18.16
CA GLN A 141 1.32 -10.01 -18.56
C GLN A 141 0.24 -10.26 -17.52
N LEU A 142 -0.74 -9.35 -17.41
CA LEU A 142 -1.88 -9.53 -16.52
C LEU A 142 -2.90 -10.50 -17.15
N VAL A 143 -3.32 -11.50 -16.37
CA VAL A 143 -4.27 -12.54 -16.78
C VAL A 143 -5.31 -12.77 -15.68
N ALA A 144 -6.39 -13.48 -16.00
CA ALA A 144 -7.35 -13.94 -15.00
C ALA A 144 -6.66 -14.98 -14.07
N SER A 145 -6.81 -14.82 -12.76
CA SER A 145 -6.11 -15.67 -11.78
C SER A 145 -6.43 -17.16 -11.91
N GLU A 146 -7.68 -17.50 -12.21
CA GLU A 146 -8.14 -18.88 -12.34
C GLU A 146 -7.42 -19.65 -13.45
N LEU A 147 -6.90 -18.94 -14.46
CA LEU A 147 -6.14 -19.53 -15.56
C LEU A 147 -4.68 -19.83 -15.16
N CYS A 148 -4.21 -19.28 -14.04
CA CYS A 148 -2.87 -19.54 -13.48
C CYS A 148 -2.88 -20.46 -12.23
N CYS A 149 -4.04 -20.87 -11.72
CA CYS A 149 -4.18 -21.64 -10.47
C CYS A 149 -3.59 -23.07 -10.50
N ASN A 150 -3.30 -23.64 -11.67
CA ASN A 150 -2.86 -25.04 -11.81
C ASN A 150 -1.34 -25.21 -11.99
N GLY A 151 -0.52 -24.28 -11.49
CA GLY A 151 0.94 -24.35 -11.66
C GLY A 151 1.44 -24.00 -13.07
N ALA A 152 0.52 -23.73 -14.00
CA ALA A 152 0.82 -23.35 -15.38
C ALA A 152 1.70 -22.10 -15.52
N CYS A 153 1.57 -21.16 -14.58
CA CYS A 153 2.32 -19.90 -14.57
C CYS A 153 3.50 -19.91 -13.59
N HIS A 154 3.81 -21.05 -12.97
CA HIS A 154 4.96 -21.23 -12.09
C HIS A 154 6.14 -21.82 -12.86
N VAL A 155 7.34 -21.44 -12.44
CA VAL A 155 8.62 -21.78 -13.10
C VAL A 155 8.96 -23.28 -13.02
N ASP A 156 8.26 -24.05 -12.17
CA ASP A 156 8.60 -25.45 -11.85
C ASP A 156 7.86 -26.52 -12.65
N SER A 157 6.98 -26.16 -13.59
CA SER A 157 6.16 -27.14 -14.30
C SER A 157 6.85 -27.68 -15.56
N SER A 158 7.04 -29.00 -15.62
CA SER A 158 7.65 -29.78 -16.70
C SER A 158 6.88 -29.79 -18.04
N MET A 159 6.04 -28.79 -18.30
CA MET A 159 5.42 -28.56 -19.61
C MET A 159 6.13 -27.40 -20.29
N GLU A 160 6.31 -27.45 -21.61
CA GLU A 160 7.02 -26.41 -22.35
C GLU A 160 6.45 -25.01 -22.00
N PRO A 161 7.25 -24.12 -21.39
CA PRO A 161 6.77 -22.92 -20.69
C PRO A 161 6.06 -21.88 -21.58
N HIS A 162 6.06 -22.08 -22.90
CA HIS A 162 5.48 -21.13 -23.87
C HIS A 162 3.99 -21.38 -24.14
N GLN A 163 3.49 -22.63 -24.08
CA GLN A 163 2.16 -22.97 -24.59
C GLN A 163 0.98 -22.35 -23.81
N HIS A 164 1.11 -22.12 -22.50
CA HIS A 164 0.04 -21.51 -21.70
C HIS A 164 0.04 -19.98 -21.76
N CYS A 165 1.22 -19.38 -21.94
CA CYS A 165 1.32 -17.94 -22.14
C CYS A 165 0.68 -17.50 -23.45
N ASP A 166 0.79 -18.32 -24.51
CA ASP A 166 0.26 -17.99 -25.84
C ASP A 166 -1.26 -18.20 -25.96
N THR A 167 -1.85 -19.08 -25.14
CA THR A 167 -3.27 -19.45 -25.22
C THR A 167 -4.17 -18.68 -24.24
N THR A 168 -3.58 -18.07 -23.21
CA THR A 168 -4.34 -17.33 -22.18
C THR A 168 -4.54 -15.87 -22.59
N TYR A 169 -5.79 -15.41 -22.62
CA TYR A 169 -6.12 -14.00 -22.91
C TYR A 169 -5.41 -13.03 -21.95
N LYS A 170 -4.78 -11.99 -22.50
CA LYS A 170 -4.07 -10.96 -21.74
C LYS A 170 -4.98 -9.75 -21.55
N GLN A 171 -5.13 -9.32 -20.31
CA GLN A 171 -5.84 -8.08 -20.01
C GLN A 171 -5.05 -6.89 -20.56
N ILE A 172 -5.74 -5.83 -21.01
CA ILE A 172 -5.07 -4.63 -21.51
C ILE A 172 -4.53 -3.84 -20.31
N PHE A 173 -3.32 -4.22 -19.88
CA PHE A 173 -2.70 -3.67 -18.68
C PHE A 173 -1.17 -3.82 -18.75
N ASP A 174 -0.45 -2.72 -18.66
CA ASP A 174 1.00 -2.66 -18.62
C ASP A 174 1.50 -2.99 -17.21
N THR A 175 2.08 -4.17 -17.07
CA THR A 175 2.62 -4.66 -15.79
C THR A 175 3.94 -4.00 -15.39
N ASN A 176 4.56 -3.23 -16.29
CA ASN A 176 5.79 -2.46 -15.99
C ASN A 176 5.49 -1.22 -15.15
N LEU A 177 4.25 -0.72 -15.18
CA LEU A 177 3.78 0.41 -14.38
C LEU A 177 3.35 -0.01 -12.96
N VAL A 178 3.39 -1.30 -12.65
CA VAL A 178 3.13 -1.80 -11.30
C VAL A 178 4.35 -1.53 -10.44
N ASP A 179 4.22 -0.67 -9.43
CA ASP A 179 5.23 -0.55 -8.39
C ASP A 179 5.16 -1.78 -7.47
N ARG A 180 6.09 -2.72 -7.69
CA ARG A 180 6.21 -3.99 -6.94
C ARG A 180 7.11 -3.89 -5.72
N ILE A 181 7.72 -2.72 -5.48
CA ILE A 181 8.80 -2.55 -4.50
C ILE A 181 8.36 -1.60 -3.40
N SER A 182 7.74 -0.46 -3.74
CA SER A 182 7.33 0.49 -2.72
C SER A 182 6.17 -0.08 -1.90
N SER A 183 6.34 -0.12 -0.59
CA SER A 183 5.29 -0.54 0.34
C SER A 183 5.23 0.48 1.47
N SER A 184 4.06 1.06 1.70
CA SER A 184 3.86 1.94 2.85
C SER A 184 3.72 1.13 4.14
N ARG A 185 4.04 1.75 5.27
CA ARG A 185 3.89 1.16 6.61
C ARG A 185 2.45 0.74 6.92
N SER A 186 1.48 1.42 6.33
CA SER A 186 0.05 1.23 6.64
C SER A 186 -0.50 -0.14 6.25
N SER A 187 0.17 -0.86 5.35
CA SER A 187 -0.30 -2.14 4.83
C SER A 187 0.45 -3.36 5.38
N ASP A 188 1.79 -3.31 5.52
CA ASP A 188 2.59 -4.55 5.56
C ASP A 188 3.84 -4.54 6.48
N GLY A 189 3.82 -3.85 7.63
CA GLY A 189 4.83 -4.05 8.69
C GLY A 189 5.49 -2.79 9.24
N HIS A 190 6.59 -2.97 9.97
CA HIS A 190 7.31 -1.89 10.67
C HIS A 190 8.31 -1.14 9.80
N VAL A 191 8.69 -1.73 8.66
CA VAL A 191 9.69 -1.18 7.73
C VAL A 191 8.99 -0.83 6.42
N GLY A 192 9.01 0.46 6.08
CA GLY A 192 8.57 0.95 4.78
C GLY A 192 9.66 0.77 3.72
N ILE A 193 9.23 0.64 2.47
CA ILE A 193 10.13 0.59 1.30
C ILE A 193 9.72 1.72 0.35
N PHE A 194 10.69 2.51 -0.08
CA PHE A 194 10.49 3.57 -1.06
C PHE A 194 11.49 3.46 -2.20
N LYS A 195 10.97 3.41 -3.44
CA LYS A 195 11.77 3.41 -4.65
C LYS A 195 12.14 4.85 -5.06
N ASP A 196 13.35 5.28 -4.70
CA ASP A 196 13.88 6.61 -5.06
C ASP A 196 14.54 6.57 -6.44
N THR A 197 13.72 6.78 -7.47
CA THR A 197 14.17 6.77 -8.86
C THR A 197 15.18 7.87 -9.20
N ALA A 198 15.11 9.01 -8.52
CA ALA A 198 16.04 10.13 -8.72
C ALA A 198 17.43 9.83 -8.14
N ALA A 199 17.46 9.18 -6.96
CA ALA A 199 18.71 8.77 -6.33
C ALA A 199 19.29 7.46 -6.89
N GLY A 200 18.50 6.67 -7.64
CA GLY A 200 18.95 5.39 -8.16
C GLY A 200 18.93 4.26 -7.12
N GLU A 201 18.13 4.40 -6.05
CA GLU A 201 18.14 3.53 -4.89
C GLU A 201 16.74 3.09 -4.43
N ILE A 202 16.69 1.98 -3.72
CA ILE A 202 15.55 1.49 -2.93
C ILE A 202 15.89 1.77 -1.47
N LYS A 203 15.10 2.59 -0.80
CA LYS A 203 15.30 2.99 0.59
C LYS A 203 14.37 2.19 1.50
N PHE A 204 14.95 1.56 2.52
CA PHE A 204 14.22 0.96 3.63
C PHE A 204 14.21 1.94 4.77
N TYR A 205 13.04 2.21 5.33
CA TYR A 205 12.90 3.24 6.34
C TYR A 205 11.94 2.84 7.46
N ILE A 206 12.15 3.47 8.61
CA ILE A 206 11.21 3.46 9.73
C ILE A 206 10.72 4.88 9.97
N THR A 207 9.47 5.01 10.39
CA THR A 207 8.96 6.29 10.87
C THR A 207 9.24 6.40 12.37
N MET A 208 9.84 7.50 12.76
CA MET A 208 10.20 7.88 14.13
C MET A 208 9.61 9.26 14.44
N THR A 209 9.43 9.62 15.70
CA THR A 209 9.01 10.94 16.13
C THR A 209 10.21 11.61 16.77
N SER A 210 10.66 12.70 16.17
CA SER A 210 11.62 13.60 16.78
C SER A 210 10.89 14.64 17.63
N TRP A 211 11.57 15.08 18.69
CA TRP A 211 11.08 16.10 19.62
C TRP A 211 12.04 17.30 19.60
N PRO A 212 12.09 18.08 18.51
CA PRO A 212 12.91 19.29 18.47
C PRO A 212 12.50 20.29 19.57
N HIS A 213 11.24 20.24 20.01
CA HIS A 213 10.75 20.93 21.20
C HIS A 213 9.77 20.01 21.98
N PRO A 214 9.70 20.09 23.33
CA PRO A 214 8.77 19.28 24.14
C PRO A 214 7.27 19.42 23.84
N HIS A 215 6.90 20.37 22.98
CA HIS A 215 5.51 20.67 22.59
C HIS A 215 5.27 20.51 21.09
N GLU A 216 6.29 20.10 20.33
CA GLU A 216 6.23 20.01 18.87
C GLU A 216 6.80 18.66 18.42
N PRO A 217 6.06 17.55 18.63
CA PRO A 217 6.43 16.28 18.04
C PRO A 217 6.42 16.39 16.52
N VAL A 218 7.44 15.84 15.90
CA VAL A 218 7.58 15.78 14.45
C VAL A 218 7.82 14.35 14.04
N ASP A 219 6.90 13.79 13.26
CA ASP A 219 7.17 12.52 12.60
C ASP A 219 8.22 12.70 11.50
N CYS A 220 9.14 11.75 11.40
CA CYS A 220 10.19 11.75 10.40
C CYS A 220 10.47 10.32 9.93
N ASN A 221 10.89 10.18 8.67
CA ASN A 221 11.31 8.89 8.15
C ASN A 221 12.84 8.82 8.18
N ARG A 222 13.37 7.79 8.84
CA ARG A 222 14.80 7.49 8.85
C ARG A 222 15.09 6.31 7.95
N VAL A 223 15.98 6.51 6.99
CA VAL A 223 16.53 5.42 6.18
C VAL A 223 17.40 4.55 7.07
N ILE A 224 17.10 3.25 7.11
CA ILE A 224 17.84 2.25 7.89
C ILE A 224 18.69 1.32 7.01
N ALA A 225 18.37 1.21 5.72
CA ALA A 225 19.17 0.52 4.73
C ALA A 225 18.83 0.99 3.32
N THR A 226 19.72 0.74 2.36
CA THR A 226 19.47 0.97 0.93
C THR A 226 19.90 -0.23 0.08
N LEU A 227 19.26 -0.37 -1.08
CA LEU A 227 19.66 -1.26 -2.16
C LEU A 227 19.70 -0.48 -3.49
N PRO A 228 20.50 -0.88 -4.49
CA PRO A 228 20.43 -0.28 -5.82
C PRO A 228 19.08 -0.59 -6.49
N LEU A 229 18.61 0.24 -7.43
CA LEU A 229 17.39 -0.05 -8.22
C LEU A 229 17.48 -1.34 -9.05
N SER A 230 18.69 -1.85 -9.30
CA SER A 230 18.92 -3.13 -9.97
C SER A 230 18.67 -4.34 -9.05
N ALA A 231 18.44 -4.13 -7.75
CA ALA A 231 18.17 -5.22 -6.82
C ALA A 231 16.89 -5.96 -7.19
N THR A 232 16.94 -7.28 -7.08
CA THR A 232 15.82 -8.16 -7.34
C THR A 232 14.78 -8.08 -6.22
N TYR A 233 13.53 -8.42 -6.52
CA TYR A 233 12.46 -8.46 -5.52
C TYR A 233 12.77 -9.39 -4.33
N ASP A 234 13.46 -10.51 -4.57
CA ASP A 234 13.85 -11.44 -3.51
C ASP A 234 14.90 -10.84 -2.58
N GLU A 235 15.84 -10.05 -3.12
CA GLU A 235 16.81 -9.31 -2.31
C GLU A 235 16.13 -8.24 -1.45
N VAL A 236 15.21 -7.48 -2.06
CA VAL A 236 14.41 -6.46 -1.37
C VAL A 236 13.61 -7.09 -0.24
N THR A 237 12.88 -8.17 -0.52
CA THR A 237 12.03 -8.87 0.44
C THR A 237 12.85 -9.49 1.58
N ARG A 238 13.98 -10.13 1.25
CA ARG A 238 14.87 -10.74 2.25
C ARG A 238 15.44 -9.69 3.18
N LEU A 239 15.85 -8.54 2.65
CA LEU A 239 16.33 -7.43 3.46
C LEU A 239 15.20 -6.84 4.32
N LYS A 240 14.00 -6.63 3.77
CA LYS A 240 12.83 -6.19 4.55
C LYS A 240 12.59 -7.08 5.76
N LEU A 241 12.45 -8.40 5.54
CA LEU A 241 12.20 -9.36 6.61
C LEU A 241 13.30 -9.36 7.66
N LYS A 242 14.56 -9.23 7.25
CA LYS A 242 15.70 -9.10 8.18
C LYS A 242 15.53 -7.84 9.04
N LEU A 243 15.31 -6.68 8.42
CA LEU A 243 15.16 -5.40 9.12
C LEU A 243 13.93 -5.38 10.04
N GLU A 244 12.83 -6.03 9.64
CA GLU A 244 11.63 -6.17 10.46
C GLU A 244 11.88 -7.04 11.70
N ASN A 245 12.58 -8.15 11.57
CA ASN A 245 12.97 -8.99 12.70
C ASN A 245 13.94 -8.28 13.66
N GLU A 246 14.72 -7.32 13.15
CA GLU A 246 15.59 -6.45 13.96
C GLU A 246 14.78 -5.35 14.68
N GLN A 247 13.56 -5.04 14.24
CA GLN A 247 12.66 -4.14 14.98
C GLN A 247 12.15 -4.89 16.23
N GLN A 248 12.83 -4.71 17.37
CA GLN A 248 12.45 -5.32 18.65
C GLN A 248 11.16 -4.70 19.20
N TYR A 249 10.00 -5.02 18.64
CA TYR A 249 8.71 -4.56 19.13
C TYR A 249 7.72 -5.74 19.25
N PRO A 250 7.00 -5.89 20.38
CA PRO A 250 6.96 -5.00 21.55
C PRO A 250 8.29 -4.93 22.31
N ALA A 251 8.62 -3.77 22.88
CA ALA A 251 9.87 -3.53 23.61
C ALA A 251 9.63 -2.87 24.98
N PRO A 252 10.50 -3.10 25.97
CA PRO A 252 10.40 -2.43 27.25
C PRO A 252 10.78 -0.95 27.14
N CYS A 253 9.98 -0.08 27.76
CA CYS A 253 10.34 1.31 27.97
C CYS A 253 11.68 1.43 28.72
N PHE A 254 12.56 2.32 28.30
CA PHE A 254 13.87 2.56 28.87
C PHE A 254 13.79 2.88 30.37
N HIS A 255 12.83 3.71 30.78
CA HIS A 255 12.65 4.14 32.17
C HIS A 255 11.82 3.15 33.00
N CYS A 256 10.56 2.89 32.61
CA CYS A 256 9.63 2.12 33.45
C CYS A 256 9.59 0.62 33.14
N LYS A 257 10.30 0.14 32.12
CA LYS A 257 10.32 -1.26 31.66
C LYS A 257 8.98 -1.85 31.24
N VAL A 258 7.89 -1.07 31.29
CA VAL A 258 6.58 -1.46 30.76
C VAL A 258 6.72 -1.73 29.27
N LEU A 259 6.16 -2.86 28.81
CA LEU A 259 6.16 -3.23 27.41
C LEU A 259 5.31 -2.22 26.63
N ILE A 260 5.96 -1.54 25.71
CA ILE A 260 5.32 -0.68 24.71
C ILE A 260 4.79 -1.63 23.64
N SER A 261 3.47 -1.82 23.61
CA SER A 261 2.81 -2.69 22.64
C SER A 261 2.57 -1.95 21.32
N ASN A 262 2.53 -2.72 20.24
CA ASN A 262 2.46 -2.21 18.85
C ASN A 262 1.11 -1.56 18.50
N ARG A 263 0.12 -1.61 19.41
CA ARG A 263 -1.22 -1.05 19.25
C ARG A 263 -1.79 -0.72 20.64
N GLY A 264 -1.77 0.57 20.99
CA GLY A 264 -2.43 1.11 22.17
C GLY A 264 -2.75 2.59 21.96
N ASP A 265 -4.04 2.89 21.86
CA ASP A 265 -4.71 4.19 22.00
C ASP A 265 -4.06 5.43 21.39
N GLY A 266 -3.62 5.33 20.13
CA GLY A 266 -3.65 6.49 19.23
C GLY A 266 -2.36 6.86 18.51
N MET A 267 -1.24 6.15 18.67
CA MET A 267 -0.03 6.47 17.89
C MET A 267 0.75 5.25 17.40
N ASP A 268 1.34 5.42 16.22
CA ASP A 268 2.27 4.50 15.60
C ASP A 268 3.63 4.57 16.36
N LEU A 269 4.41 3.47 16.40
CA LEU A 269 5.72 3.32 17.08
C LEU A 269 6.73 4.46 16.97
N ALA A 270 6.50 5.38 16.03
CA ALA A 270 7.28 6.59 15.87
C ALA A 270 7.39 7.38 17.17
N SER A 271 6.33 7.43 17.98
CA SER A 271 6.23 8.27 19.19
C SER A 271 7.10 7.82 20.36
N PHE A 272 7.83 6.72 20.22
CA PHE A 272 8.50 6.06 21.32
C PHE A 272 10.01 5.97 21.16
N VAL A 273 10.64 6.50 20.11
CA VAL A 273 12.10 6.47 19.96
C VAL A 273 12.64 7.88 20.08
N ASP A 274 13.40 8.13 21.15
CA ASP A 274 14.16 9.37 21.26
C ASP A 274 15.21 9.44 20.14
N PHE A 275 15.20 10.53 19.37
CA PHE A 275 16.03 10.69 18.17
C PHE A 275 17.53 10.67 18.49
N ASP A 276 17.94 11.22 19.64
CA ASP A 276 19.34 11.37 20.02
C ASP A 276 19.91 10.10 20.67
N THR A 277 19.09 9.35 21.40
CA THR A 277 19.52 8.21 22.22
C THR A 277 19.06 6.86 21.70
N GLU A 278 18.19 6.84 20.69
CA GLU A 278 17.48 5.64 20.19
C GLU A 278 16.70 4.88 21.27
N ALA A 279 16.50 5.51 22.45
CA ALA A 279 15.87 4.88 23.58
C ALA A 279 14.36 4.76 23.34
N LYS A 280 13.81 3.58 23.68
CA LYS A 280 12.39 3.32 23.57
C LYS A 280 11.66 3.86 24.80
N LEU A 281 10.83 4.87 24.69
CA LEU A 281 10.16 5.56 25.78
C LEU A 281 8.65 5.34 25.69
N CYS A 282 7.94 5.19 26.82
CA CYS A 282 6.47 5.22 26.81
C CYS A 282 5.96 6.66 27.04
N PHE A 283 4.69 6.91 26.72
CA PHE A 283 4.02 8.22 26.90
C PHE A 283 4.30 8.84 28.28
N SER A 284 4.00 8.09 29.35
CA SER A 284 4.17 8.58 30.71
C SER A 284 5.63 8.93 31.04
N CYS A 285 6.59 8.13 30.58
CA CYS A 285 7.99 8.40 30.82
C CYS A 285 8.53 9.56 29.99
N ALA A 286 8.06 9.73 28.76
CA ALA A 286 8.37 10.89 27.94
C ALA A 286 7.89 12.19 28.62
N SER A 287 6.64 12.25 29.10
CA SER A 287 6.14 13.42 29.83
C SER A 287 6.87 13.70 31.13
N VAL A 288 7.12 12.66 31.94
CA VAL A 288 7.73 12.81 33.27
C VAL A 288 9.20 13.18 33.19
N HIS A 289 9.98 12.55 32.30
CA HIS A 289 11.42 12.72 32.27
C HIS A 289 11.90 13.78 31.26
N TYR A 290 11.08 14.10 30.26
CA TYR A 290 11.47 14.99 29.16
C TYR A 290 10.50 16.17 28.97
N GLY A 291 9.48 16.30 29.84
CA GLY A 291 8.54 17.42 29.81
C GLY A 291 7.62 17.43 28.57
N VAL A 292 7.52 16.30 27.88
CA VAL A 292 6.69 16.14 26.68
C VAL A 292 5.21 16.26 27.04
N VAL A 293 4.49 17.13 26.33
CA VAL A 293 3.03 17.29 26.46
C VAL A 293 2.37 16.79 25.18
N TYR A 294 1.46 15.82 25.32
CA TYR A 294 0.70 15.21 24.22
C TYR A 294 -0.62 15.93 23.97
#